data_AF-A0A240UH44-F1
#
_entry.id   AF-A0A240UH44-F1
#
_cell.length_a   1.000
_cell.length_b   1.000
_cell.length_c   1.000
_cell.angle_alpha   90.00
_cell.angle_beta   90.00
_cell.angle_gamma   90.00
#
_symmetry.space_group_name_H-M   'P 1'
#
loop_
_entity.id
_entity.type
_entity.pdbx_description
1 polymer ?
#
loop_
_entity_poly.entity_id
_entity_poly.type
_entity_poly.pdbx_seq_one_letter_code
_entity_poly.pdbx_strand_id
1 'polypeptide(L)'
;MIRSLFAPAMLAFAAAAPQAQAGVVINYSNFTGACGDGTLTCVGNAATPSSALRLTPAVDGQAGAGYSTTPITLGTGATFSTSFQFRLSQAGGIDPADGITFVLAQATNGLGGAGGGIGYSGVPNSVAIEFDTYDNGEVGASNHIGLDRNGSLNSSPVSSPYAVSYCHLFDNSYLSDGCMSNGKVWSAFINYDGTTQKLNVSVQQQGLALIQIISDYSIDVGSFLGTNSAYVGFTAATGAGHQNHDILNWQLATDTSITPGGNNVPEPASLALLAVAGIAALGARRRR
;
A
#
# COMPACT_ATOMS: atom_id res chain seq x y z
N MET A 1 -28.87 -34.48 59.35
CA MET A 1 -28.74 -34.83 57.92
C MET A 1 -28.86 -33.55 57.10
N ILE A 2 -27.74 -32.95 56.71
CA ILE A 2 -27.71 -31.70 55.92
C ILE A 2 -27.52 -32.10 54.45
N ARG A 3 -28.54 -31.87 53.62
CA ARG A 3 -28.47 -32.09 52.16
C ARG A 3 -27.91 -30.83 51.50
N SER A 4 -26.69 -30.90 51.00
CA SER A 4 -26.09 -29.85 50.16
C SER A 4 -26.59 -30.01 48.72
N LEU A 5 -27.26 -28.98 48.20
CA LEU A 5 -27.64 -28.85 46.80
C LEU A 5 -26.46 -28.30 45.99
N PHE A 6 -25.90 -29.10 45.09
CA PHE A 6 -24.97 -28.63 44.07
C PHE A 6 -25.77 -28.15 42.85
N ALA A 7 -25.68 -26.86 42.53
CA ALA A 7 -26.14 -26.32 41.26
C ALA A 7 -25.02 -26.50 40.20
N PRO A 8 -25.30 -27.02 39.00
CA PRO A 8 -24.31 -27.09 37.94
C PRO A 8 -24.15 -25.71 37.29
N ALA A 9 -22.93 -25.18 37.29
CA ALA A 9 -22.58 -24.01 36.49
C ALA A 9 -22.47 -24.45 35.02
N MET A 10 -23.41 -24.01 34.18
CA MET A 10 -23.27 -24.12 32.73
C MET A 10 -22.16 -23.17 32.27
N LEU A 11 -21.02 -23.73 31.83
CA LEU A 11 -20.07 -22.98 31.01
C LEU A 11 -20.69 -22.80 29.61
N ALA A 12 -21.06 -21.56 29.29
CA ALA A 12 -21.37 -21.18 27.92
C ALA A 12 -20.07 -21.14 27.11
N PHE A 13 -19.87 -22.10 26.21
CA PHE A 13 -18.87 -21.98 25.15
C PHE A 13 -19.37 -20.93 24.16
N ALA A 14 -18.79 -19.73 24.20
CA ALA A 14 -18.91 -18.79 23.10
C ALA A 14 -18.14 -19.37 21.91
N ALA A 15 -18.87 -19.94 20.94
CA ALA A 15 -18.29 -20.28 19.65
C ALA A 15 -17.84 -18.97 18.99
N ALA A 16 -16.54 -18.77 18.87
CA ALA A 16 -15.99 -17.70 18.05
C ALA A 16 -16.39 -17.99 16.60
N ALA A 17 -17.34 -17.21 16.08
CA ALA A 17 -17.62 -17.23 14.65
C ALA A 17 -16.34 -16.82 13.91
N PRO A 18 -15.94 -17.51 12.83
CA PRO A 18 -14.86 -17.03 12.00
C PRO A 18 -15.25 -15.64 11.49
N GLN A 19 -14.43 -14.62 11.76
CA GLN A 19 -14.62 -13.31 11.15
C GLN A 19 -14.45 -13.50 9.64
N ALA A 20 -15.56 -13.38 8.92
CA ALA A 20 -15.52 -13.23 7.48
C ALA A 20 -14.61 -12.03 7.16
N GLN A 21 -13.61 -12.23 6.31
CA GLN A 21 -12.78 -11.17 5.76
C GLN A 21 -13.60 -10.36 4.74
N ALA A 22 -14.73 -9.82 5.19
CA ALA A 22 -15.60 -8.92 4.45
C ALA A 22 -14.97 -7.53 4.55
N GLY A 23 -14.09 -7.22 3.60
CA GLY A 23 -13.37 -5.94 3.55
C GLY A 23 -12.36 -5.89 2.41
N VAL A 24 -11.66 -6.99 2.11
CA VAL A 24 -10.71 -7.08 0.99
C VAL A 24 -11.45 -7.22 -0.34
N VAL A 25 -11.26 -6.24 -1.23
CA VAL A 25 -11.90 -6.15 -2.56
C VAL A 25 -10.92 -6.37 -3.72
N ILE A 26 -9.61 -6.26 -3.46
CA ILE A 26 -8.55 -6.65 -4.40
C ILE A 26 -7.62 -7.63 -3.69
N ASN A 27 -7.28 -8.74 -4.35
CA ASN A 27 -6.36 -9.74 -3.82
C ASN A 27 -5.59 -10.47 -4.93
N TYR A 28 -4.37 -10.04 -5.18
CA TYR A 28 -3.40 -10.64 -6.09
C TYR A 28 -2.25 -11.24 -5.27
N SER A 29 -2.19 -12.57 -5.18
CA SER A 29 -1.00 -13.27 -4.65
C SER A 29 0.18 -13.20 -5.62
N ASN A 30 -0.14 -13.05 -6.90
CA ASN A 30 0.74 -12.70 -8.02
C ASN A 30 -0.16 -12.19 -9.17
N PHE A 31 0.43 -11.84 -10.31
CA PHE A 31 -0.26 -11.26 -11.47
C PHE A 31 -0.26 -12.16 -12.71
N THR A 32 -0.08 -13.47 -12.56
CA THR A 32 -0.13 -14.39 -13.71
C THR A 32 -1.44 -14.21 -14.49
N GLY A 33 -1.35 -13.84 -15.77
CA GLY A 33 -2.52 -13.65 -16.63
C GLY A 33 -3.29 -12.34 -16.44
N ALA A 34 -2.97 -11.51 -15.44
CA ALA A 34 -3.83 -10.38 -15.05
C ALA A 34 -4.13 -9.37 -16.18
N CYS A 35 -3.14 -9.09 -17.05
CA CYS A 35 -3.35 -8.23 -18.22
C CYS A 35 -4.08 -8.92 -19.38
N GLY A 36 -3.94 -10.25 -19.53
CA GLY A 36 -4.51 -11.01 -20.65
C GLY A 36 -5.93 -11.52 -20.37
N ASP A 37 -6.20 -11.88 -19.12
CA ASP A 37 -7.46 -12.45 -18.65
C ASP A 37 -8.49 -11.37 -18.28
N GLY A 38 -8.11 -10.08 -18.41
CA GLY A 38 -8.98 -8.94 -18.16
C GLY A 38 -9.31 -8.71 -16.69
N THR A 39 -8.47 -9.15 -15.76
CA THR A 39 -8.63 -8.84 -14.33
C THR A 39 -8.00 -7.49 -13.97
N LEU A 40 -7.05 -7.03 -14.78
CA LEU A 40 -6.52 -5.65 -14.79
C LEU A 40 -6.61 -5.04 -16.19
N THR A 41 -6.88 -3.73 -16.23
CA THR A 41 -6.67 -2.90 -17.41
C THR A 41 -5.20 -2.50 -17.45
N CYS A 42 -4.41 -3.18 -18.29
CA CYS A 42 -3.01 -2.83 -18.51
C CYS A 42 -2.88 -1.88 -19.70
N VAL A 43 -2.16 -0.78 -19.51
CA VAL A 43 -1.98 0.32 -20.48
C VAL A 43 -0.49 0.55 -20.70
N GLY A 44 -0.12 0.97 -21.92
CA GLY A 44 1.27 1.24 -22.28
C GLY A 44 2.12 -0.03 -22.27
N ASN A 45 3.26 0.01 -21.59
CA ASN A 45 4.21 -1.08 -21.51
C ASN A 45 3.90 -2.14 -20.44
N ALA A 46 2.79 -1.99 -19.70
CA ALA A 46 2.46 -2.89 -18.61
C ALA A 46 2.19 -4.33 -19.09
N ALA A 47 2.86 -5.30 -18.48
CA ALA A 47 2.75 -6.73 -18.80
C ALA A 47 2.95 -7.59 -17.55
N THR A 48 2.75 -8.91 -17.66
CA THR A 48 2.86 -9.84 -16.52
C THR A 48 3.99 -10.87 -16.63
N PRO A 49 5.27 -10.46 -16.83
CA PRO A 49 6.37 -11.39 -16.92
C PRO A 49 6.65 -12.06 -15.58
N SER A 50 6.90 -13.37 -15.59
CA SER A 50 7.30 -14.12 -14.38
C SER A 50 6.34 -13.93 -13.18
N SER A 51 5.04 -13.82 -13.46
CA SER A 51 3.97 -13.61 -12.48
C SER A 51 3.99 -12.27 -11.73
N ALA A 52 4.86 -11.32 -12.06
CA ALA A 52 4.81 -9.96 -11.55
C ALA A 52 4.01 -9.06 -12.50
N LEU A 53 3.36 -8.00 -12.01
CA LEU A 53 2.91 -6.90 -12.86
C LEU A 53 4.11 -5.98 -13.10
N ARG A 54 4.72 -6.07 -14.27
CA ARG A 54 5.77 -5.16 -14.72
C ARG A 54 5.13 -3.96 -15.40
N LEU A 55 5.22 -2.79 -14.78
CA LEU A 55 4.65 -1.55 -15.31
C LEU A 55 5.49 -1.01 -16.48
N THR A 56 6.82 -1.03 -16.33
CA THR A 56 7.76 -0.74 -17.41
C THR A 56 8.97 -1.67 -17.34
N PRO A 57 9.54 -2.07 -18.50
CA PRO A 57 10.84 -2.73 -18.54
C PRO A 57 11.99 -1.72 -18.33
N ALA A 58 13.16 -2.21 -17.93
CA ALA A 58 14.41 -1.46 -17.84
C ALA A 58 14.93 -1.04 -19.24
N VAL A 59 14.22 -0.11 -19.86
CA VAL A 59 14.48 0.48 -21.17
C VAL A 59 14.14 1.96 -21.08
N ASP A 60 14.83 2.81 -21.83
CA ASP A 60 14.56 4.26 -21.86
C ASP A 60 13.16 4.58 -22.40
N GLY A 61 12.53 5.63 -21.86
CA GLY A 61 11.33 6.26 -22.42
C GLY A 61 10.09 5.36 -22.46
N GLN A 62 9.86 4.55 -21.43
CA GLN A 62 8.70 3.67 -21.29
C GLN A 62 7.67 4.29 -20.33
N ALA A 63 6.40 3.92 -20.48
CA ALA A 63 5.35 4.26 -19.53
C ALA A 63 4.31 3.15 -19.50
N GLY A 64 3.81 2.83 -18.31
CA GLY A 64 2.78 1.81 -18.20
C GLY A 64 1.97 1.93 -16.92
N ALA A 65 0.75 1.39 -16.98
CA ALA A 65 -0.18 1.39 -15.87
C ALA A 65 -0.97 0.07 -15.82
N GLY A 66 -1.38 -0.32 -14.62
CA GLY A 66 -2.29 -1.44 -14.38
C GLY A 66 -3.38 -1.02 -13.41
N TYR A 67 -4.62 -0.89 -13.89
CA TYR A 67 -5.77 -0.48 -13.10
C TYR A 67 -6.79 -1.61 -12.90
N SER A 68 -7.56 -1.56 -11.83
CA SER A 68 -8.76 -2.39 -11.66
C SER A 68 -9.71 -2.19 -12.85
N THR A 69 -10.34 -3.26 -13.33
CA THR A 69 -11.28 -3.16 -14.47
C THR A 69 -12.62 -2.56 -14.10
N THR A 70 -12.99 -2.66 -12.82
CA THR A 70 -14.17 -2.00 -12.24
C THR A 70 -13.73 -1.03 -11.15
N PRO A 71 -14.46 0.07 -10.94
CA PRO A 71 -14.18 0.96 -9.83
C PRO A 71 -14.55 0.26 -8.52
N ILE A 72 -13.69 0.37 -7.52
CA ILE A 72 -14.00 -0.07 -6.16
C ILE A 72 -14.83 1.00 -5.48
N THR A 73 -15.82 0.60 -4.67
CA THR A 73 -16.49 1.54 -3.75
C THR A 73 -15.67 1.61 -2.48
N LEU A 74 -15.19 2.80 -2.11
CA LEU A 74 -14.41 3.01 -0.90
C LEU A 74 -15.31 2.93 0.34
N GLY A 75 -14.71 2.69 1.50
CA GLY A 75 -15.41 2.65 2.78
C GLY A 75 -16.00 4.01 3.18
N THR A 76 -16.58 4.07 4.38
CA THR A 76 -17.12 5.31 4.96
C THR A 76 -16.10 6.43 4.91
N GLY A 77 -16.45 7.58 4.30
CA GLY A 77 -15.53 8.72 4.18
C GLY A 77 -14.39 8.52 3.17
N ALA A 78 -14.54 7.58 2.23
CA ALA A 78 -13.49 7.11 1.33
C ALA A 78 -12.37 6.29 2.01
N THR A 79 -12.65 5.64 3.14
CA THR A 79 -11.69 4.76 3.86
C THR A 79 -11.19 3.61 2.99
N PHE A 80 -9.88 3.35 3.07
CA PHE A 80 -9.26 2.15 2.51
C PHE A 80 -7.97 1.78 3.24
N SER A 81 -7.55 0.54 3.06
CA SER A 81 -6.21 0.08 3.38
C SER A 81 -5.68 -0.80 2.26
N THR A 82 -4.40 -0.73 1.97
CA THR A 82 -3.78 -1.55 0.92
C THR A 82 -2.36 -1.92 1.29
N SER A 83 -1.93 -3.10 0.83
CA SER A 83 -0.55 -3.52 0.90
C SER A 83 -0.13 -4.14 -0.42
N PHE A 84 1.13 -3.94 -0.78
CA PHE A 84 1.72 -4.55 -1.95
C PHE A 84 3.21 -4.71 -1.76
N GLN A 85 3.78 -5.65 -2.49
CA GLN A 85 5.22 -5.79 -2.63
C GLN A 85 5.65 -5.31 -4.00
N PHE A 86 6.78 -4.60 -4.05
CA PHE A 86 7.39 -4.16 -5.29
C PHE A 86 8.89 -4.45 -5.29
N ARG A 87 9.47 -4.45 -6.49
CA ARG A 87 10.91 -4.55 -6.70
C ARG A 87 11.29 -3.69 -7.89
N LEU A 88 12.22 -2.77 -7.65
CA LEU A 88 12.81 -1.94 -8.70
C LEU A 88 14.21 -2.48 -8.99
N SER A 89 14.46 -2.91 -10.23
CA SER A 89 15.65 -3.71 -10.56
C SER A 89 16.20 -3.44 -11.94
N GLN A 90 17.45 -3.84 -12.18
CA GLN A 90 18.16 -3.56 -13.43
C GLN A 90 18.24 -2.05 -13.72
N ALA A 91 18.61 -1.27 -12.70
CA ALA A 91 18.87 0.15 -12.87
C ALA A 91 19.95 0.40 -13.94
N GLY A 92 19.73 1.39 -14.79
CA GLY A 92 20.61 1.73 -15.90
C GLY A 92 20.24 3.07 -16.54
N GLY A 93 20.94 3.43 -17.61
CA GLY A 93 20.81 4.77 -18.21
C GLY A 93 21.65 5.79 -17.45
N ILE A 94 21.11 6.99 -17.23
CA ILE A 94 21.80 8.04 -16.46
C ILE A 94 21.76 7.80 -14.94
N ASP A 95 20.70 7.15 -14.44
CA ASP A 95 20.49 6.74 -13.04
C ASP A 95 19.27 5.80 -12.93
N PRO A 96 18.97 5.16 -11.78
CA PRO A 96 17.65 4.55 -11.59
C PRO A 96 16.58 5.62 -11.78
N ALA A 97 15.57 5.33 -12.60
CA ALA A 97 14.46 6.24 -12.80
C ALA A 97 13.22 5.52 -13.39
N ASP A 98 12.03 6.11 -13.34
CA ASP A 98 11.71 7.30 -12.52
C ASP A 98 11.02 6.86 -11.22
N GLY A 99 10.11 5.90 -11.28
CA GLY A 99 9.52 5.31 -10.07
C GLY A 99 8.21 4.60 -10.33
N ILE A 100 7.45 4.34 -9.27
CA ILE A 100 6.07 3.85 -9.34
C ILE A 100 5.12 4.73 -8.53
N THR A 101 3.83 4.64 -8.84
CA THR A 101 2.77 5.12 -7.95
C THR A 101 1.80 4.01 -7.60
N PHE A 102 1.24 4.05 -6.39
CA PHE A 102 -0.09 3.49 -6.13
C PHE A 102 -1.12 4.60 -6.28
N VAL A 103 -2.15 4.39 -7.09
CA VAL A 103 -3.08 5.44 -7.52
C VAL A 103 -4.53 5.04 -7.30
N LEU A 104 -5.32 6.00 -6.82
CA LEU A 104 -6.77 6.03 -6.91
C LEU A 104 -7.16 7.12 -7.91
N ALA A 105 -7.91 6.78 -8.95
CA ALA A 105 -8.33 7.72 -9.99
C ALA A 105 -9.80 7.51 -10.38
N GLN A 106 -10.44 8.56 -10.89
CA GLN A 106 -11.82 8.48 -11.36
C GLN A 106 -11.98 7.67 -12.67
N ALA A 107 -10.91 7.49 -13.46
CA ALA A 107 -10.93 6.76 -14.74
C ALA A 107 -9.69 5.86 -14.94
N THR A 108 -9.84 4.77 -15.71
CA THR A 108 -8.78 3.77 -15.99
C THR A 108 -7.81 4.13 -17.11
N ASN A 109 -8.10 5.13 -17.93
CA ASN A 109 -7.31 5.47 -19.11
C ASN A 109 -6.24 6.55 -18.84
N GLY A 110 -6.08 6.98 -17.59
CA GLY A 110 -5.05 7.93 -17.19
C GLY A 110 -3.67 7.27 -17.14
N LEU A 111 -3.07 6.98 -18.28
CA LEU A 111 -1.61 6.91 -18.35
C LEU A 111 -1.10 8.35 -18.49
N GLY A 112 -0.49 8.86 -17.43
CA GLY A 112 0.11 10.17 -17.37
C GLY A 112 1.44 10.27 -18.11
N GLY A 113 2.17 11.36 -17.86
CA GLY A 113 3.47 11.62 -18.48
C GLY A 113 4.52 10.54 -18.21
N ALA A 114 5.37 10.28 -19.21
CA ALA A 114 6.55 9.42 -19.06
C ALA A 114 7.71 10.16 -18.34
N GLY A 115 8.86 9.50 -18.17
CA GLY A 115 10.00 10.06 -17.42
C GLY A 115 9.59 10.44 -15.99
N GLY A 116 10.03 11.62 -15.57
CA GLY A 116 9.63 12.24 -14.30
C GLY A 116 8.12 12.47 -14.13
N GLY A 117 7.28 12.13 -15.11
CA GLY A 117 5.83 12.06 -14.94
C GLY A 117 5.32 10.78 -14.26
N ILE A 118 6.17 9.75 -14.06
CA ILE A 118 5.89 8.46 -13.38
C ILE A 118 4.59 7.77 -13.86
N GLY A 119 4.15 8.05 -15.09
CA GLY A 119 2.87 7.58 -15.62
C GLY A 119 1.64 8.13 -14.89
N TYR A 120 1.81 9.13 -14.00
CA TYR A 120 0.76 9.74 -13.18
C TYR A 120 0.52 11.22 -13.52
N SER A 121 1.55 11.94 -13.96
CA SER A 121 1.42 13.37 -14.26
C SER A 121 0.30 13.63 -15.27
N GLY A 122 -0.64 14.51 -14.91
CA GLY A 122 -1.82 14.83 -15.70
C GLY A 122 -3.04 13.92 -15.53
N VAL A 123 -2.99 12.90 -14.66
CA VAL A 123 -4.18 12.09 -14.32
C VAL A 123 -5.10 12.92 -13.40
N PRO A 124 -6.29 13.35 -13.84
CA PRO A 124 -7.15 14.22 -13.03
C PRO A 124 -7.95 13.40 -12.01
N ASN A 125 -8.52 14.10 -11.02
CA ASN A 125 -9.43 13.51 -10.03
C ASN A 125 -8.84 12.26 -9.37
N SER A 126 -7.67 12.45 -8.79
CA SER A 126 -6.83 11.35 -8.33
C SER A 126 -6.06 11.69 -7.07
N VAL A 127 -5.68 10.65 -6.35
CA VAL A 127 -4.68 10.67 -5.29
C VAL A 127 -3.70 9.54 -5.56
N ALA A 128 -2.41 9.82 -5.42
CA ALA A 128 -1.38 8.81 -5.56
C ALA A 128 -0.36 8.88 -4.41
N ILE A 129 0.21 7.73 -4.09
CA ILE A 129 1.41 7.60 -3.28
C ILE A 129 2.52 7.18 -4.22
N GLU A 130 3.48 8.06 -4.46
CA GLU A 130 4.65 7.78 -5.30
C GLU A 130 5.78 7.15 -4.49
N PHE A 131 6.61 6.40 -5.21
CA PHE A 131 7.87 5.82 -4.78
C PHE A 131 8.88 6.20 -5.86
N ASP A 132 9.42 7.41 -5.71
CA ASP A 132 10.27 8.06 -6.68
C ASP A 132 11.75 7.72 -6.41
N THR A 133 12.46 7.48 -7.50
CA THR A 133 13.86 7.07 -7.53
C THR A 133 14.74 7.99 -8.37
N TYR A 134 14.21 9.13 -8.80
CA TYR A 134 14.96 10.12 -9.54
C TYR A 134 14.64 11.54 -9.04
N ASP A 135 15.63 12.44 -9.09
CA ASP A 135 15.42 13.84 -8.72
C ASP A 135 15.18 14.65 -9.99
N ASN A 136 13.91 14.86 -10.32
CA ASN A 136 13.49 15.69 -11.44
C ASN A 136 13.43 17.20 -11.08
N GLY A 137 13.71 17.57 -9.82
CA GLY A 137 13.79 18.95 -9.33
C GLY A 137 12.47 19.58 -8.90
N GLU A 138 11.37 18.82 -8.84
CA GLU A 138 10.06 19.26 -8.36
C GLU A 138 10.02 19.30 -6.84
N VAL A 139 10.17 18.14 -6.20
CA VAL A 139 10.09 17.93 -4.75
C VAL A 139 10.90 16.69 -4.36
N GLY A 140 11.43 16.64 -3.13
CA GLY A 140 12.13 15.46 -2.62
C GLY A 140 13.60 15.39 -3.07
N ALA A 141 14.16 14.19 -3.00
CA ALA A 141 15.52 13.86 -3.46
C ALA A 141 15.43 12.58 -4.32
N SER A 142 16.51 12.05 -4.88
CA SER A 142 16.44 10.91 -5.81
C SER A 142 15.97 9.56 -5.21
N ASN A 143 15.50 9.53 -3.96
CA ASN A 143 14.88 8.37 -3.33
C ASN A 143 13.89 8.86 -2.27
N HIS A 144 12.62 8.93 -2.64
CA HIS A 144 11.59 9.47 -1.76
C HIS A 144 10.21 8.85 -2.00
N ILE A 145 9.33 9.03 -1.02
CA ILE A 145 7.93 8.64 -1.09
C ILE A 145 7.11 9.88 -0.80
N GLY A 146 6.12 10.12 -1.66
CA GLY A 146 5.33 11.33 -1.68
C GLY A 146 3.83 11.06 -1.74
N LEU A 147 3.04 12.10 -1.44
CA LEU A 147 1.60 12.12 -1.66
C LEU A 147 1.24 13.15 -2.73
N ASP A 148 0.61 12.67 -3.79
CA ASP A 148 0.26 13.46 -4.95
C ASP A 148 -1.24 13.59 -5.12
N ARG A 149 -1.67 14.70 -5.73
CA ARG A 149 -3.09 14.99 -5.97
C ARG A 149 -3.30 15.49 -7.39
N ASN A 150 -4.40 15.08 -8.00
CA ASN A 150 -4.86 15.58 -9.30
C ASN A 150 -3.77 15.58 -10.39
N GLY A 151 -2.97 14.51 -10.45
CA GLY A 151 -1.95 14.36 -11.48
C GLY A 151 -0.78 15.33 -11.34
N SER A 152 -0.59 15.94 -10.18
CA SER A 152 0.55 16.81 -9.89
C SER A 152 1.54 16.09 -9.00
N LEU A 153 2.79 15.95 -9.46
CA LEU A 153 3.95 15.44 -8.70
C LEU A 153 4.61 16.55 -7.86
N ASN A 154 3.78 17.42 -7.28
CA ASN A 154 4.23 18.41 -6.29
C ASN A 154 3.87 17.85 -4.93
N SER A 155 4.61 16.82 -4.56
CA SER A 155 4.28 15.86 -3.54
C SER A 155 4.31 16.51 -2.16
N SER A 156 3.30 16.24 -1.34
CA SER A 156 3.27 16.74 0.03
C SER A 156 2.37 15.87 0.90
N PRO A 157 2.88 15.24 1.97
CA PRO A 157 4.27 15.32 2.44
C PRO A 157 5.19 14.47 1.56
N VAL A 158 6.49 14.64 1.76
CA VAL A 158 7.55 13.88 1.11
C VAL A 158 8.57 13.42 2.16
N SER A 159 9.09 12.20 2.05
CA SER A 159 10.13 11.69 2.95
C SER A 159 10.93 10.55 2.33
N SER A 160 12.22 10.48 2.65
CA SER A 160 13.12 9.41 2.19
C SER A 160 13.10 8.21 3.15
N PRO A 161 12.97 6.98 2.65
CA PRO A 161 13.01 5.79 3.49
C PRO A 161 14.40 5.63 4.13
N TYR A 162 14.41 5.24 5.41
CA TYR A 162 15.63 5.01 6.20
C TYR A 162 16.61 6.21 6.22
N ALA A 163 16.12 7.43 5.99
CA ALA A 163 16.93 8.63 5.82
C ALA A 163 17.99 8.54 4.69
N VAL A 164 17.73 7.71 3.68
CA VAL A 164 18.58 7.57 2.49
C VAL A 164 17.95 8.35 1.36
N SER A 165 18.48 9.54 1.07
CA SER A 165 17.87 10.47 0.10
C SER A 165 18.43 10.38 -1.32
N TYR A 166 19.62 9.81 -1.51
CA TYR A 166 20.32 9.81 -2.78
C TYR A 166 20.84 8.41 -3.11
N CYS A 167 20.58 7.98 -4.34
CA CYS A 167 20.79 6.60 -4.80
C CYS A 167 21.23 6.61 -6.26
N HIS A 168 22.55 6.60 -6.49
CA HIS A 168 23.16 6.86 -7.78
C HIS A 168 23.95 5.68 -8.34
N LEU A 169 24.04 5.60 -9.67
CA LEU A 169 24.90 4.65 -10.39
C LEU A 169 26.39 5.03 -10.28
N PHE A 170 26.74 6.32 -10.32
CA PHE A 170 28.14 6.76 -10.43
C PHE A 170 29.02 6.37 -9.23
N ASP A 171 28.42 6.20 -8.05
CA ASP A 171 29.09 5.77 -6.81
C ASP A 171 28.58 4.42 -6.30
N ASN A 172 27.71 3.75 -7.07
CA ASN A 172 27.01 2.52 -6.70
C ASN A 172 26.15 2.61 -5.43
N SER A 173 25.82 3.81 -4.95
CA SER A 173 24.97 3.98 -3.76
C SER A 173 23.58 3.37 -3.94
N TYR A 174 23.07 3.29 -5.18
CA TYR A 174 21.80 2.65 -5.53
C TYR A 174 21.66 1.18 -5.06
N LEU A 175 22.77 0.48 -4.79
CA LEU A 175 22.79 -0.89 -4.27
C LEU A 175 22.66 -0.98 -2.74
N SER A 176 22.73 0.16 -2.04
CA SER A 176 22.73 0.22 -0.58
C SER A 176 21.36 -0.08 0.01
N ASP A 177 21.35 -0.50 1.27
CA ASP A 177 20.13 -0.60 2.06
C ASP A 177 19.49 0.79 2.20
N GLY A 178 18.18 0.87 1.95
CA GLY A 178 17.42 2.10 1.96
C GLY A 178 17.16 2.71 0.57
N CYS A 179 17.91 2.32 -0.46
CA CYS A 179 17.63 2.69 -1.84
C CYS A 179 16.54 1.79 -2.44
N MET A 180 15.41 2.35 -2.88
CA MET A 180 14.32 1.55 -3.46
C MET A 180 14.73 0.86 -4.77
N SER A 181 15.72 1.41 -5.47
CA SER A 181 16.32 0.90 -6.72
C SER A 181 17.30 -0.27 -6.54
N ASN A 182 17.51 -0.78 -5.32
CA ASN A 182 18.56 -1.76 -5.01
C ASN A 182 18.25 -3.21 -5.43
N GLY A 183 17.15 -3.45 -6.15
CA GLY A 183 16.76 -4.79 -6.60
C GLY A 183 16.18 -5.69 -5.51
N LYS A 184 16.07 -5.22 -4.25
CA LYS A 184 15.45 -5.98 -3.16
C LYS A 184 13.93 -5.85 -3.21
N VAL A 185 13.25 -6.74 -2.51
CA VAL A 185 11.81 -6.67 -2.34
C VAL A 185 11.48 -5.63 -1.26
N TRP A 186 10.54 -4.74 -1.58
CA TRP A 186 9.97 -3.76 -0.68
C TRP A 186 8.51 -4.06 -0.44
N SER A 187 8.03 -3.87 0.78
CA SER A 187 6.61 -3.93 1.14
C SER A 187 6.12 -2.53 1.49
N ALA A 188 4.98 -2.13 0.93
CA ALA A 188 4.29 -0.89 1.26
C ALA A 188 2.96 -1.19 1.94
N PHE A 189 2.60 -0.36 2.93
CA PHE A 189 1.33 -0.39 3.62
C PHE A 189 0.76 1.03 3.63
N ILE A 190 -0.43 1.21 3.08
CA ILE A 190 -1.12 2.49 3.02
C ILE A 190 -2.46 2.32 3.72
N ASN A 191 -2.72 3.15 4.73
CA ASN A 191 -3.96 3.14 5.48
C ASN A 191 -4.53 4.56 5.52
N TYR A 192 -5.77 4.71 5.05
CA TYR A 192 -6.49 5.96 5.09
C TYR A 192 -7.82 5.75 5.80
N ASP A 193 -7.99 6.43 6.92
CA ASP A 193 -9.27 6.53 7.61
C ASP A 193 -9.97 7.82 7.18
N GLY A 194 -11.00 7.65 6.35
CA GLY A 194 -11.84 8.71 5.83
C GLY A 194 -12.73 9.41 6.85
N THR A 195 -12.96 8.79 8.01
CA THR A 195 -13.73 9.40 9.09
C THR A 195 -12.92 10.44 9.86
N THR A 196 -11.61 10.21 9.97
CA THR A 196 -10.65 11.12 10.61
C THR A 196 -9.79 11.90 9.61
N GLN A 197 -9.90 11.57 8.31
CA GLN A 197 -9.12 12.12 7.20
C GLN A 197 -7.60 11.94 7.40
N LYS A 198 -7.19 10.79 7.94
CA LYS A 198 -5.80 10.50 8.29
C LYS A 198 -5.19 9.45 7.36
N LEU A 199 -4.13 9.84 6.68
CA LEU A 199 -3.30 8.97 5.85
C LEU A 199 -2.04 8.57 6.60
N ASN A 200 -1.75 7.27 6.57
CA ASN A 200 -0.54 6.66 7.06
C ASN A 200 0.10 5.80 5.96
N VAL A 201 1.40 6.00 5.70
CA VAL A 201 2.19 5.20 4.76
C VAL A 201 3.41 4.64 5.47
N SER A 202 3.57 3.32 5.45
CA SER A 202 4.72 2.61 6.01
C SER A 202 5.39 1.76 4.93
N VAL A 203 6.71 1.62 5.01
CA VAL A 203 7.46 0.74 4.10
C VAL A 203 8.45 -0.13 4.84
N GLN A 204 8.79 -1.25 4.22
CA GLN A 204 9.81 -2.18 4.70
C GLN A 204 10.61 -2.72 3.53
N GLN A 205 11.92 -2.49 3.53
CA GLN A 205 12.83 -3.27 2.70
C GLN A 205 13.02 -4.67 3.31
N GLN A 206 13.07 -5.71 2.49
CA GLN A 206 13.41 -7.05 2.94
C GLN A 206 14.72 -7.06 3.75
N GLY A 207 14.65 -7.58 4.98
CA GLY A 207 15.77 -7.66 5.91
C GLY A 207 15.93 -6.44 6.83
N LEU A 208 15.14 -5.37 6.65
CA LEU A 208 15.14 -4.20 7.52
C LEU A 208 13.85 -4.11 8.36
N ALA A 209 13.86 -3.22 9.35
CA ALA A 209 12.68 -2.89 10.14
C ALA A 209 11.65 -2.14 9.29
N LEU A 210 10.36 -2.35 9.58
CA LEU A 210 9.29 -1.51 9.07
C LEU A 210 9.45 -0.08 9.62
N ILE A 211 9.26 0.93 8.77
CA ILE A 211 9.30 2.34 9.14
C ILE A 211 8.03 3.07 8.69
N GLN A 212 7.58 4.04 9.49
CA GLN A 212 6.51 4.97 9.12
C GLN A 212 7.10 6.14 8.34
N ILE A 213 6.62 6.36 7.12
CA ILE A 213 7.12 7.42 6.21
C ILE A 213 6.22 8.65 6.27
N ILE A 214 4.91 8.43 6.19
CA ILE A 214 3.87 9.46 6.32
C ILE A 214 3.02 9.07 7.52
N SER A 215 2.89 9.93 8.52
CA SER A 215 2.15 9.65 9.75
C SER A 215 1.05 10.67 9.98
N ASP A 216 -0.18 10.18 10.18
CA ASP A 216 -1.38 10.96 10.50
C ASP A 216 -1.57 12.23 9.65
N TYR A 217 -1.21 12.12 8.36
CA TYR A 217 -1.28 13.24 7.45
C TYR A 217 -2.75 13.55 7.12
N SER A 218 -3.13 14.82 7.22
CA SER A 218 -4.51 15.25 7.02
C SER A 218 -4.78 15.47 5.53
N ILE A 219 -5.70 14.70 4.97
CA ILE A 219 -6.10 14.80 3.56
C ILE A 219 -7.57 14.35 3.40
N ASP A 220 -8.34 15.06 2.58
CA ASP A 220 -9.67 14.63 2.16
C ASP A 220 -9.59 13.93 0.79
N VAL A 221 -9.35 12.61 0.79
CA VAL A 221 -9.24 11.80 -0.45
C VAL A 221 -10.53 11.88 -1.28
N GLY A 222 -11.70 11.88 -0.63
CA GLY A 222 -12.98 11.93 -1.31
C GLY A 222 -13.16 13.21 -2.13
N SER A 223 -12.67 14.34 -1.62
CA SER A 223 -12.72 15.63 -2.33
C SER A 223 -11.88 15.64 -3.61
N PHE A 224 -10.69 15.03 -3.60
CA PHE A 224 -9.83 14.96 -4.78
C PHE A 224 -10.39 14.02 -5.84
N LEU A 225 -11.00 12.89 -5.42
CA LEU A 225 -11.66 11.97 -6.34
C LEU A 225 -12.98 12.54 -6.91
N GLY A 226 -13.69 13.37 -6.14
CA GLY A 226 -15.03 13.87 -6.50
C GLY A 226 -16.13 12.80 -6.44
N THR A 227 -15.80 11.61 -5.92
CA THR A 227 -16.68 10.44 -5.81
C THR A 227 -16.19 9.51 -4.71
N ASN A 228 -17.04 8.60 -4.23
CA ASN A 228 -16.68 7.54 -3.28
C ASN A 228 -16.29 6.21 -3.98
N SER A 229 -16.03 6.26 -5.29
CA SER A 229 -15.55 5.10 -6.05
C SER A 229 -14.32 5.46 -6.85
N ALA A 230 -13.35 4.56 -6.92
CA ALA A 230 -12.10 4.80 -7.63
C ALA A 230 -11.70 3.57 -8.44
N TYR A 231 -11.13 3.80 -9.61
CA TYR A 231 -10.23 2.83 -10.20
C TYR A 231 -8.91 2.89 -9.46
N VAL A 232 -8.39 1.73 -9.10
CA VAL A 232 -7.18 1.61 -8.28
C VAL A 232 -6.14 0.81 -9.00
N GLY A 233 -4.88 1.14 -8.80
CA GLY A 233 -3.82 0.47 -9.53
C GLY A 233 -2.46 1.10 -9.32
N PHE A 234 -1.62 0.92 -10.33
CA PHE A 234 -0.25 1.40 -10.32
C PHE A 234 0.13 2.02 -11.65
N THR A 235 1.02 2.99 -11.61
CA THR A 235 1.67 3.58 -12.79
C THR A 235 3.18 3.57 -12.62
N ALA A 236 3.91 3.58 -13.71
CA ALA A 236 5.36 3.78 -13.72
C ALA A 236 5.80 4.43 -15.03
N ALA A 237 6.99 5.02 -15.01
CA ALA A 237 7.66 5.46 -16.21
C ALA A 237 9.18 5.32 -16.09
N THR A 238 9.82 5.38 -17.25
CA THR A 238 11.27 5.55 -17.38
C THR A 238 11.56 6.76 -18.29
N GLY A 239 12.74 7.33 -18.14
CA GLY A 239 13.24 8.46 -18.90
C GLY A 239 14.53 8.09 -19.61
N ALA A 240 15.55 8.94 -19.46
CA ALA A 240 16.93 8.59 -19.83
C ALA A 240 17.63 7.74 -18.75
N GLY A 241 17.05 7.67 -17.56
CA GLY A 241 17.31 6.67 -16.54
C GLY A 241 16.19 5.63 -16.57
N HIS A 242 16.47 4.41 -16.12
CA HIS A 242 15.48 3.33 -16.16
C HIS A 242 15.73 2.25 -15.11
N GLN A 243 14.68 1.49 -14.85
CA GLN A 243 14.69 0.20 -14.17
C GLN A 243 13.41 -0.56 -14.51
N ASN A 244 13.35 -1.86 -14.19
CA ASN A 244 12.10 -2.58 -14.17
C ASN A 244 11.28 -2.13 -12.97
N HIS A 245 9.99 -1.91 -13.18
CA HIS A 245 9.04 -1.57 -12.12
C HIS A 245 8.06 -2.73 -11.91
N ASP A 246 8.40 -3.67 -11.02
CA ASP A 246 7.63 -4.89 -10.78
C ASP A 246 6.79 -4.76 -9.49
N ILE A 247 5.48 -4.99 -9.58
CA ILE A 247 4.59 -5.29 -8.45
C ILE A 247 4.44 -6.80 -8.34
N LEU A 248 4.68 -7.34 -7.14
CA LEU A 248 4.81 -8.79 -6.90
C LEU A 248 3.54 -9.41 -6.32
N ASN A 249 2.82 -8.65 -5.50
CA ASN A 249 1.51 -8.99 -4.95
C ASN A 249 0.77 -7.70 -4.57
N TRP A 250 -0.54 -7.79 -4.32
CA TRP A 250 -1.34 -6.64 -3.94
C TRP A 250 -2.64 -7.06 -3.23
N GLN A 251 -2.97 -6.39 -2.13
CA GLN A 251 -4.28 -6.46 -1.50
C GLN A 251 -4.82 -5.06 -1.24
N LEU A 252 -6.13 -4.89 -1.35
CA LEU A 252 -6.83 -3.67 -0.96
C LEU A 252 -8.14 -4.01 -0.25
N ALA A 253 -8.39 -3.34 0.87
CA ALA A 253 -9.64 -3.38 1.60
C ALA A 253 -10.32 -2.01 1.67
N THR A 254 -11.65 -2.01 1.78
CA THR A 254 -12.49 -0.81 1.91
C THR A 254 -12.72 -0.43 3.39
N ASP A 255 -11.79 -0.81 4.25
CA ASP A 255 -11.72 -0.54 5.68
C ASP A 255 -10.24 -0.38 6.07
N THR A 256 -9.93 -0.31 7.37
CA THR A 256 -8.56 -0.16 7.88
C THR A 256 -7.92 -1.49 8.30
N SER A 257 -8.40 -2.63 7.79
CA SER A 257 -7.99 -3.96 8.27
C SER A 257 -6.62 -4.44 7.77
N ILE A 258 -6.13 -3.92 6.65
CA ILE A 258 -4.80 -4.27 6.14
C ILE A 258 -3.74 -3.47 6.90
N THR A 259 -2.97 -4.16 7.72
CA THR A 259 -1.90 -3.59 8.54
C THR A 259 -0.58 -4.34 8.36
N PRO A 260 0.57 -3.70 8.68
CA PRO A 260 1.86 -4.38 8.71
C PRO A 260 1.85 -5.57 9.68
N GLY A 261 2.23 -6.77 9.21
CA GLY A 261 2.26 -7.99 10.02
C GLY A 261 1.18 -9.03 9.70
N GLY A 262 0.25 -8.73 8.79
CA GLY A 262 -0.82 -9.64 8.36
C GLY A 262 -2.00 -9.70 9.34
N ASN A 263 -3.15 -10.19 8.86
CA ASN A 263 -4.49 -10.18 9.46
C ASN A 263 -4.65 -10.85 10.85
N ASN A 264 -3.86 -10.49 11.85
CA ASN A 264 -3.94 -11.02 13.20
C ASN A 264 -3.78 -9.87 14.20
N VAL A 265 -4.86 -9.14 14.48
CA VAL A 265 -5.72 -9.32 15.66
C VAL A 265 -6.81 -8.26 15.55
N PRO A 266 -8.08 -8.64 15.31
CA PRO A 266 -9.18 -7.74 15.59
C PRO A 266 -9.15 -7.40 17.08
N GLU A 267 -9.00 -6.10 17.38
CA GLU A 267 -9.18 -5.50 18.71
C GLU A 267 -10.66 -5.54 19.12
N PRO A 268 -11.23 -6.73 19.40
CA PRO A 268 -12.05 -6.87 20.61
C PRO A 268 -11.60 -8.02 21.52
N ALA A 269 -10.68 -8.90 21.09
CA ALA A 269 -10.27 -10.07 21.88
C ALA A 269 -9.33 -9.72 23.05
N SER A 270 -8.48 -8.69 22.88
CA SER A 270 -7.56 -8.19 23.91
C SER A 270 -8.30 -7.65 25.14
N LEU A 271 -9.42 -6.94 24.92
CA LEU A 271 -10.28 -6.42 25.99
C LEU A 271 -11.11 -7.52 26.67
N ALA A 272 -11.58 -8.52 25.92
CA ALA A 272 -12.28 -9.67 26.49
C ALA A 272 -11.37 -10.51 27.42
N LEU A 273 -10.08 -10.68 27.07
CA LEU A 273 -9.13 -11.39 27.92
C LEU A 273 -8.82 -10.64 29.22
N LEU A 274 -8.69 -9.31 29.19
CA LEU A 274 -8.54 -8.50 30.40
C LEU A 274 -9.81 -8.50 31.28
N ALA A 275 -10.99 -8.49 30.67
CA ALA A 275 -12.26 -8.53 31.40
C ALA A 275 -12.46 -9.88 32.12
N VAL A 276 -12.13 -11.00 31.47
CA VAL A 276 -12.23 -12.35 32.08
C VAL A 276 -11.21 -12.52 33.21
N ALA A 277 -9.97 -12.03 33.04
CA ALA A 277 -8.97 -12.05 34.10
C ALA A 277 -9.36 -11.18 35.32
N GLY A 278 -9.96 -10.01 35.07
CA GLY A 278 -10.45 -9.12 36.13
C GLY A 278 -11.59 -9.73 36.95
N ILE A 279 -12.55 -10.40 36.29
CA ILE A 279 -13.69 -11.04 36.97
C ILE A 279 -13.23 -12.25 37.80
N ALA A 280 -12.27 -13.04 37.31
CA ALA A 280 -11.69 -14.16 38.06
C ALA A 280 -10.96 -13.70 39.34
N ALA A 281 -10.23 -12.58 39.28
CA ALA A 281 -9.53 -12.01 40.43
C ALA A 281 -10.49 -11.46 41.50
N LEU A 282 -11.63 -10.90 41.09
CA LEU A 282 -12.68 -10.40 42.00
C LEU A 282 -13.45 -11.55 42.68
N GLY A 283 -13.63 -12.69 42.01
CA GLY A 283 -14.25 -13.88 42.58
C GLY A 283 -13.37 -14.58 43.64
N ALA A 284 -12.05 -14.59 43.45
CA ALA A 284 -11.11 -15.21 44.39
C ALA A 284 -10.92 -14.40 45.69
N ARG A 285 -11.14 -13.09 45.66
CA ARG A 285 -10.99 -12.22 46.85
C ARG A 285 -12.17 -12.23 47.82
N ARG A 286 -13.34 -12.75 47.42
CA ARG A 286 -14.53 -12.87 48.29
C ARG A 286 -14.62 -14.19 49.06
N ARG A 287 -13.64 -15.09 48.92
CA ARG A 287 -13.53 -16.33 49.70
C ARG A 287 -12.27 -16.34 50.56
N ARG A 288 -12.20 -15.42 51.52
CA ARG A 288 -11.44 -15.56 52.76
C ARG A 288 -12.22 -14.92 53.89
#